data_AF-A0A8S2G2D7-F1
#
_entry.id   AF-A0A8S2G2D7-F1
#
_cell.length_a   1.000
_cell.length_b   1.000
_cell.length_c   1.000
_cell.angle_alpha   90.00
_cell.angle_beta   90.00
_cell.angle_gamma   90.00
#
_symmetry.space_group_name_H-M   'P 1'
#
loop_
_entity.id
_entity.type
_entity.pdbx_description
1 polymer ?
#
loop_
_entity_poly.entity_id
_entity_poly.type
_entity_poly.pdbx_seq_one_letter_code
_entity_poly.pdbx_strand_id
1 'polypeptide(L)'
;MLFAPTIELRVDEERTKKIGVLCGLGYDPQTDEALYPDHDMDIAFDVHMTTDDLTDINDLRKLMNQALSSEDILHQSHRKDIGQIRKDAWHALERLMDRPRIPLKQNYFQNYLWNQIHPDDRVPKILEDMAPEKCKLFPLHDDVMLRTLEIDDEFRNKMMYHLIWLKEKATV
;
A
#
# COMPACT_ATOMS: atom_id res chain seq x y z
N MET A 1 6.47 -6.04 -6.07
CA MET A 1 5.86 -5.52 -4.82
C MET A 1 5.58 -6.58 -3.76
N LEU A 2 4.88 -7.70 -4.06
CA LEU A 2 4.47 -8.67 -3.01
C LEU A 2 5.64 -9.25 -2.18
N PHE A 3 6.81 -9.44 -2.78
CA PHE A 3 8.01 -9.95 -2.10
C PHE A 3 9.12 -8.89 -1.95
N ALA A 4 8.87 -7.65 -2.40
CA ALA A 4 9.86 -6.58 -2.24
C ALA A 4 9.99 -6.23 -0.74
N PRO A 5 11.20 -6.08 -0.18
CA PRO A 5 11.37 -5.66 1.20
C PRO A 5 10.79 -4.26 1.44
N THR A 6 11.18 -3.32 0.59
CA THR A 6 10.74 -1.92 0.61
C THR A 6 10.27 -1.52 -0.78
N ILE A 7 9.26 -0.66 -0.86
CA ILE A 7 8.85 -0.02 -2.10
C ILE A 7 8.65 1.49 -1.90
N GLU A 8 8.80 2.24 -2.99
CA GLU A 8 8.36 3.63 -3.08
C GLU A 8 7.55 3.80 -4.37
N LEU A 9 6.28 4.18 -4.23
CA LEU A 9 5.41 4.41 -5.38
C LEU A 9 5.85 5.68 -6.14
N ARG A 10 5.64 5.65 -7.45
CA ARG A 10 5.93 6.75 -8.36
C ARG A 10 4.63 7.35 -8.82
N VAL A 11 4.54 8.67 -8.79
CA VAL A 11 3.35 9.41 -9.22
C VAL A 11 3.68 10.29 -10.41
N ASP A 12 2.66 10.60 -11.23
CA ASP A 12 2.80 11.60 -12.29
C ASP A 12 3.01 13.01 -11.73
N GLU A 13 3.43 13.93 -12.59
CA GLU A 13 3.71 15.32 -12.23
C GLU A 13 2.51 16.01 -11.57
N GLU A 14 1.29 15.69 -12.02
CA GLU A 14 0.04 16.20 -11.46
C GLU A 14 -0.39 15.47 -10.17
N ARG A 15 0.29 14.39 -9.80
CA ARG A 15 0.00 13.48 -8.67
C ARG A 15 -1.41 12.91 -8.72
N THR A 16 -1.96 12.70 -9.90
CA THR A 16 -3.30 12.12 -10.10
C THR A 16 -3.25 10.60 -10.25
N LYS A 17 -2.09 10.01 -10.56
CA LYS A 17 -1.93 8.58 -10.87
C LYS A 17 -0.64 8.01 -10.30
N LYS A 18 -0.69 6.75 -9.90
CA LYS A 18 0.50 5.92 -9.67
C LYS A 18 0.98 5.39 -11.02
N ILE A 19 2.22 5.71 -11.38
CA ILE A 19 2.80 5.43 -12.71
C ILE A 19 3.94 4.42 -12.68
N GLY A 20 4.39 4.03 -11.49
CA GLY A 20 5.44 3.03 -11.32
C GLY A 20 5.76 2.79 -9.85
N VAL A 21 6.83 2.04 -9.62
CA VAL A 21 7.31 1.69 -8.28
C VAL A 21 8.81 1.40 -8.32
N LEU A 22 9.53 1.94 -7.34
CA LEU A 22 10.88 1.50 -7.01
C LEU A 22 10.81 0.41 -5.94
N CYS A 23 11.41 -0.74 -6.19
CA CYS A 23 11.47 -1.86 -5.25
C CYS A 23 12.93 -2.13 -4.86
N GLY A 24 13.20 -2.43 -3.59
CA GLY A 24 14.55 -2.75 -3.14
C GLY A 24 14.68 -2.85 -1.62
N LEU A 25 15.86 -2.51 -1.10
CA LEU A 25 16.11 -2.46 0.36
C LEU A 25 15.76 -1.10 0.97
N GLY A 26 15.49 -0.09 0.15
CA GLY A 26 15.23 1.27 0.59
C GLY A 26 16.51 2.10 0.64
N TYR A 27 16.50 3.15 1.46
CA TYR A 27 17.56 4.15 1.54
C TYR A 27 17.94 4.44 2.99
N ASP A 28 19.12 5.02 3.19
CA ASP A 28 19.55 5.56 4.47
C ASP A 28 18.92 6.95 4.68
N PRO A 29 18.04 7.15 5.69
CA PRO A 29 17.41 8.45 5.94
C PRO A 29 18.36 9.57 6.33
N GLN A 30 19.62 9.28 6.69
CA GLN A 30 20.62 10.30 7.03
C GLN A 30 21.36 10.84 5.80
N THR A 31 21.56 10.00 4.79
CA THR A 31 22.36 10.34 3.59
C THR A 31 21.52 10.45 2.32
N ASP A 32 20.26 10.00 2.36
CA ASP A 32 19.36 9.81 1.20
C ASP A 32 19.92 8.86 0.13
N GLU A 33 20.93 8.05 0.46
CA GLU A 33 21.52 7.08 -0.46
C GLU A 33 20.79 5.74 -0.43
N ALA A 34 20.66 5.11 -1.60
CA ALA A 34 20.14 3.75 -1.71
C ALA A 34 21.01 2.78 -0.91
N LEU A 35 20.39 1.88 -0.13
CA LEU A 35 21.11 0.89 0.66
C LEU A 35 21.78 -0.18 -0.21
N TYR A 36 21.18 -0.51 -1.36
CA TYR A 36 21.75 -1.49 -2.29
C TYR A 36 21.31 -1.25 -3.75
N PRO A 37 21.85 -0.20 -4.39
CA PRO A 37 21.36 0.33 -5.66
C PRO A 37 21.37 -0.68 -6.82
N ASP A 38 22.36 -1.58 -6.87
CA ASP A 38 22.48 -2.60 -7.92
C ASP A 38 21.30 -3.59 -7.95
N HIS A 39 20.53 -3.64 -6.86
CA HIS A 39 19.36 -4.52 -6.70
C HIS A 39 18.04 -3.75 -6.64
N ASP A 40 18.07 -2.44 -6.83
CA ASP A 40 16.86 -1.65 -6.93
C ASP A 40 16.23 -1.85 -8.32
N MET A 41 14.92 -2.09 -8.34
CA MET A 41 14.15 -2.29 -9.56
C MET A 41 13.13 -1.17 -9.70
N ASP A 42 13.32 -0.32 -10.70
CA ASP A 42 12.36 0.71 -11.09
C ASP A 42 11.42 0.18 -12.19
N ILE A 43 10.15 0.01 -11.86
CA ILE A 43 9.17 -0.64 -12.73
C ILE A 43 8.04 0.36 -13.04
N ALA A 44 7.87 0.67 -14.32
CA ALA A 44 6.72 1.44 -14.79
C ALA A 44 5.45 0.58 -14.78
N PHE A 45 4.31 1.19 -14.42
CA PHE A 45 3.02 0.55 -14.57
C PHE A 45 2.46 0.76 -15.98
N ASP A 46 1.94 -0.30 -16.58
CA ASP A 46 1.21 -0.32 -17.85
C ASP A 46 -0.31 -0.24 -17.64
N VAL A 47 -0.75 -0.29 -16.37
CA VAL A 47 -2.14 -0.22 -15.94
C VAL A 47 -2.29 0.73 -14.75
N HIS A 48 -3.50 1.24 -14.55
CA HIS A 48 -3.82 2.02 -13.36
C HIS A 48 -3.72 1.15 -12.10
N MET A 49 -2.78 1.49 -11.22
CA MET A 49 -2.70 0.93 -9.88
C MET A 49 -3.52 1.78 -8.90
N THR A 50 -4.41 1.15 -8.15
CA THR A 50 -5.29 1.82 -7.17
C THR A 50 -4.79 1.61 -5.74
N THR A 51 -5.43 2.27 -4.77
CA THR A 51 -5.19 2.00 -3.33
C THR A 51 -5.69 0.61 -2.94
N ASP A 52 -6.78 0.11 -3.54
CA ASP A 52 -7.27 -1.25 -3.28
C ASP A 52 -6.25 -2.32 -3.70
N ASP A 53 -5.49 -2.09 -4.77
CA ASP A 53 -4.41 -2.99 -5.17
C ASP A 53 -3.32 -3.09 -4.09
N LEU A 54 -2.90 -1.96 -3.53
CA LEU A 54 -1.90 -1.94 -2.48
C LEU A 54 -2.44 -2.55 -1.18
N THR A 55 -3.71 -2.32 -0.88
CA THR A 55 -4.42 -2.94 0.26
C THR A 55 -4.43 -4.47 0.12
N ASP A 56 -4.82 -5.02 -1.03
CA ASP A 56 -4.82 -6.47 -1.25
C ASP A 56 -3.38 -7.06 -1.17
N ILE A 57 -2.36 -6.33 -1.68
CA ILE A 57 -0.94 -6.71 -1.53
C ILE A 57 -0.54 -6.75 -0.06
N ASN A 58 -0.89 -5.72 0.71
CA ASN A 58 -0.59 -5.66 2.13
C ASN A 58 -1.33 -6.76 2.90
N ASP A 59 -2.59 -7.06 2.56
CA ASP A 59 -3.34 -8.14 3.18
C ASP A 59 -2.71 -9.51 2.90
N LEU A 60 -2.24 -9.76 1.68
CA LEU A 60 -1.43 -10.94 1.38
C LEU A 60 -0.17 -11.00 2.26
N ARG A 61 0.55 -9.89 2.41
CA ARG A 61 1.75 -9.84 3.27
C ARG A 61 1.42 -10.07 4.74
N LYS A 62 0.27 -9.57 5.23
CA LYS A 62 -0.24 -9.86 6.59
C LYS A 62 -0.48 -11.36 6.76
N LEU A 63 -1.17 -11.99 5.81
CA LEU A 63 -1.45 -13.43 5.83
C LEU A 63 -0.16 -14.27 5.76
N MET A 64 0.82 -13.85 4.96
CA MET A 64 2.14 -14.49 4.89
C MET A 64 2.89 -14.37 6.21
N ASN A 65 2.90 -13.19 6.83
CA ASN A 65 3.48 -13.02 8.17
C ASN A 65 2.78 -13.93 9.20
N GLN A 66 1.44 -14.03 9.18
CA GLN A 66 0.69 -14.92 10.06
C GLN A 66 1.06 -16.39 9.84
N ALA A 67 1.19 -16.83 8.59
CA ALA A 67 1.57 -18.20 8.24
C ALA A 67 2.97 -18.58 8.75
N LEU A 68 3.89 -17.61 8.76
CA LEU A 68 5.30 -17.81 9.15
C LEU A 68 5.58 -17.48 10.62
N SER A 69 4.59 -16.93 11.35
CA SER A 69 4.76 -16.56 12.75
C SER A 69 4.78 -17.80 13.66
N SER A 70 5.87 -17.95 14.42
CA SER A 70 6.05 -19.02 15.42
C SER A 70 4.97 -19.00 16.51
N GLU A 71 4.81 -20.13 17.21
CA GLU A 71 3.84 -20.32 18.30
C GLU A 71 3.91 -19.24 19.40
N ASP A 72 5.11 -18.80 19.75
CA ASP A 72 5.36 -17.85 20.85
C ASP A 72 4.98 -16.39 20.56
N ILE A 73 4.77 -16.02 19.29
CA ILE A 73 4.66 -14.60 18.86
C ILE A 73 3.20 -14.16 18.69
N LEU A 74 2.27 -15.09 18.47
CA LEU A 74 0.85 -14.80 18.33
C LEU A 74 0.10 -15.34 19.55
N HIS A 75 -0.59 -14.46 20.30
CA HIS A 75 -1.54 -14.89 21.31
C HIS A 75 -2.56 -15.86 20.67
N GLN A 76 -2.84 -16.99 21.34
CA GLN A 76 -3.67 -18.09 20.82
C GLN A 76 -5.06 -17.63 20.33
N SER A 77 -5.57 -16.49 20.79
CA SER A 77 -6.88 -15.93 20.43
C SER A 77 -7.00 -15.37 19.01
N HIS A 78 -5.89 -15.12 18.30
CA HIS A 78 -5.91 -14.51 16.95
C HIS A 78 -5.33 -15.41 15.86
N ARG A 79 -4.96 -16.65 16.19
CA ARG A 79 -4.34 -17.56 15.23
C ARG A 79 -5.42 -18.21 14.36
N LYS A 80 -5.55 -17.73 13.12
CA LYS A 80 -6.26 -18.47 12.08
C LYS A 80 -5.54 -19.79 11.83
N ASP A 81 -6.29 -20.87 11.59
CA ASP A 81 -5.72 -22.13 11.12
C ASP A 81 -5.01 -21.92 9.77
N ILE A 82 -3.93 -22.67 9.53
CA ILE A 82 -3.10 -22.53 8.33
C ILE A 82 -3.92 -22.79 7.04
N GLY A 83 -4.93 -23.66 7.09
CA GLY A 83 -5.86 -23.89 6.00
C GLY A 83 -6.69 -22.65 5.68
N GLN A 84 -7.14 -21.92 6.70
CA GLN A 84 -7.87 -20.67 6.52
C GLN A 84 -6.96 -19.56 5.99
N ILE A 85 -5.74 -19.43 6.52
CA ILE A 85 -4.75 -18.46 6.01
C ILE A 85 -4.47 -18.71 4.53
N ARG A 86 -4.25 -19.98 4.14
CA ARG A 86 -4.06 -20.35 2.74
C ARG A 86 -5.26 -19.97 1.88
N LYS A 87 -6.48 -20.25 2.34
CA LYS A 87 -7.71 -19.93 1.61
C LYS A 87 -7.86 -18.41 1.43
N ASP A 88 -7.67 -17.65 2.50
CA ASP A 88 -7.75 -16.18 2.47
C ASP A 88 -6.69 -15.59 1.55
N ALA A 89 -5.47 -16.15 1.56
CA ALA A 89 -4.38 -15.72 0.70
C ALA A 89 -4.69 -16.02 -0.77
N TRP A 90 -5.24 -17.20 -1.07
CA TRP A 90 -5.69 -17.52 -2.43
C TRP A 90 -6.75 -16.54 -2.93
N HIS A 91 -7.76 -16.23 -2.12
CA HIS A 91 -8.78 -15.25 -2.52
C HIS A 91 -8.23 -13.84 -2.69
N ALA A 92 -7.28 -13.41 -1.87
CA ALA A 92 -6.64 -12.10 -2.05
C ALA A 92 -5.79 -12.04 -3.33
N LEU A 93 -5.09 -13.13 -3.66
CA LEU A 93 -4.35 -13.25 -4.91
C LEU A 93 -5.27 -13.27 -6.13
N GLU A 94 -6.36 -14.03 -6.06
CA GLU A 94 -7.40 -14.10 -7.10
C GLU A 94 -7.99 -12.72 -7.38
N ARG A 95 -8.35 -11.95 -6.34
CA ARG A 95 -8.82 -10.56 -6.49
C ARG A 95 -7.81 -9.68 -7.22
N LEU A 96 -6.51 -9.80 -6.93
CA LEU A 96 -5.47 -9.01 -7.59
C LEU A 96 -5.29 -9.39 -9.06
N MET A 97 -5.31 -10.69 -9.36
CA MET A 97 -5.05 -11.22 -10.70
C MET A 97 -6.23 -11.00 -11.63
N ASP A 98 -7.46 -11.20 -11.14
CA ASP A 98 -8.67 -11.18 -11.96
C ASP A 98 -9.31 -9.79 -12.05
N ARG A 99 -8.83 -8.81 -11.26
CA ARG A 99 -9.33 -7.43 -11.31
C ARG A 99 -9.12 -6.87 -12.72
N PRO A 100 -10.18 -6.40 -13.40
CA PRO A 100 -10.05 -5.79 -14.72
C PRO A 100 -9.18 -4.53 -14.60
N ARG A 101 -8.19 -4.42 -15.49
CA ARG A 101 -7.19 -3.36 -15.46
C ARG A 101 -7.48 -2.29 -16.51
N ILE A 102 -7.42 -1.03 -16.09
CA ILE A 102 -7.51 0.11 -17.01
C ILE A 102 -6.09 0.36 -17.54
N PRO A 103 -5.84 0.30 -18.86
CA PRO A 103 -4.53 0.60 -19.42
C PRO A 103 -4.08 2.02 -19.08
N LEU A 104 -2.81 2.17 -18.73
CA LEU A 104 -2.17 3.45 -18.45
C LEU A 104 -1.20 3.79 -19.58
N LYS A 105 -1.39 4.94 -20.23
CA LYS A 105 -0.46 5.42 -21.25
C LYS A 105 0.79 5.98 -20.56
N GLN A 106 1.94 5.39 -20.85
CA GLN A 106 3.21 5.73 -20.19
C GLN A 106 3.87 6.97 -20.78
N ASN A 107 4.16 7.93 -19.91
CA ASN A 107 5.30 8.83 -20.02
C ASN A 107 6.11 8.65 -18.72
N TYR A 108 6.80 7.52 -18.60
CA TYR A 108 7.58 7.20 -17.40
C TYR A 108 9.07 7.30 -17.69
N PHE A 109 9.79 8.09 -16.89
CA PHE A 109 11.24 8.11 -16.90
C PHE A 109 11.75 7.43 -15.63
N GLN A 110 12.47 6.33 -15.81
CA GLN A 110 13.05 5.59 -14.68
C GLN A 110 14.05 6.46 -13.93
N ASN A 111 13.86 6.59 -12.62
CA ASN A 111 14.78 7.20 -11.69
C ASN A 111 14.98 6.29 -10.46
N TYR A 112 16.18 5.75 -10.34
CA TYR A 112 16.57 4.85 -9.24
C TYR A 112 16.82 5.61 -7.92
N LEU A 113 16.18 6.76 -7.73
CA LEU A 113 16.33 7.62 -6.55
C LEU A 113 15.20 7.34 -5.57
N TRP A 114 15.54 6.99 -4.34
CA TRP A 114 14.56 6.88 -3.26
C TRP A 114 14.17 8.26 -2.72
N ASN A 115 13.21 8.30 -1.79
CA ASN A 115 12.79 9.47 -1.05
C ASN A 115 12.20 10.61 -1.92
N GLN A 116 11.51 10.27 -3.01
CA GLN A 116 10.96 11.27 -3.94
C GLN A 116 9.57 11.78 -3.56
N ILE A 117 8.89 11.09 -2.62
CA ILE A 117 7.56 11.47 -2.15
C ILE A 117 7.66 12.32 -0.89
N HIS A 118 7.06 13.51 -0.93
CA HIS A 118 6.99 14.43 0.22
C HIS A 118 6.30 13.74 1.41
N PRO A 119 6.78 13.92 2.65
CA PRO A 119 6.21 13.24 3.82
C PRO A 119 4.70 13.41 3.99
N ASP A 120 4.16 14.60 3.73
CA ASP A 120 2.72 14.89 3.86
C ASP A 120 1.84 14.18 2.82
N ASP A 121 2.43 13.72 1.71
CA ASP A 121 1.71 12.96 0.69
C ASP A 121 1.80 11.45 0.93
N ARG A 122 2.53 10.99 1.96
CA ARG A 122 2.62 9.57 2.32
C ARG A 122 1.40 9.16 3.14
N VAL A 123 0.80 8.04 2.77
CA VAL A 123 -0.27 7.40 3.54
C VAL A 123 0.33 6.20 4.25
N PRO A 124 0.53 6.28 5.58
CA PRO A 124 1.19 5.21 6.31
C PRO A 124 0.37 3.92 6.26
N LYS A 125 1.07 2.80 6.18
CA LYS A 125 0.50 1.46 6.32
C LYS A 125 -0.31 1.34 7.61
N ILE A 126 -1.48 0.71 7.50
CA ILE A 126 -2.32 0.42 8.66
C ILE A 126 -1.74 -0.79 9.40
N LEU A 127 -1.19 -0.53 10.58
CA LEU A 127 -0.68 -1.53 11.52
C LEU A 127 -1.81 -1.90 12.50
N GLU A 128 -2.86 -2.59 12.05
CA GLU A 128 -3.80 -3.23 12.99
C GLU A 128 -3.05 -4.24 13.89
N ASP A 129 -3.49 -4.39 15.14
CA ASP A 129 -2.99 -5.21 16.28
C ASP A 129 -2.24 -6.50 15.91
N MET A 130 -1.08 -6.34 15.29
CA MET A 130 -0.22 -7.41 14.81
C MET A 130 1.06 -7.42 15.62
N ALA A 131 1.72 -8.58 15.64
CA ALA A 131 3.00 -8.82 16.29
C ALA A 131 3.97 -7.62 16.14
N PRO A 132 4.85 -7.37 17.14
CA PRO A 132 5.82 -6.28 17.11
C PRO A 132 6.54 -6.19 15.76
N GLU A 133 6.85 -4.99 15.26
CA GLU A 133 7.46 -4.79 13.93
C GLU A 133 8.69 -5.70 13.68
N LYS A 134 9.44 -6.01 14.73
CA LYS A 134 10.58 -6.94 14.72
C LYS A 134 10.26 -8.37 14.26
N CYS A 135 8.99 -8.77 14.20
CA CYS A 135 8.55 -10.11 13.81
C CYS A 135 7.96 -10.18 12.40
N LYS A 136 7.99 -9.08 11.61
CA LYS A 136 7.39 -9.03 10.27
C LYS A 136 8.44 -9.30 9.20
N LEU A 137 8.46 -10.52 8.67
CA LEU A 137 9.30 -10.89 7.51
C LEU A 137 8.93 -10.12 6.25
N PHE A 138 7.65 -9.76 6.12
CA PHE A 138 7.11 -8.97 5.03
C PHE A 138 6.55 -7.65 5.58
N PRO A 139 7.36 -6.57 5.68
CA PRO A 139 6.89 -5.25 6.08
C PRO A 139 5.72 -4.80 5.19
N LEU A 140 4.72 -4.14 5.74
CA LEU A 140 3.66 -3.59 4.89
C LEU A 140 4.18 -2.35 4.15
N HIS A 141 3.58 -2.06 3.00
CA HIS A 141 3.95 -0.93 2.15
C HIS A 141 3.11 0.29 2.50
N ASP A 142 3.73 1.45 2.52
CA ASP A 142 3.03 2.73 2.61
C ASP A 142 2.43 3.08 1.23
N ASP A 143 1.28 3.76 1.22
CA ASP A 143 0.66 4.29 0.00
C ASP A 143 1.03 5.77 -0.20
N VAL A 144 0.61 6.34 -1.33
CA VAL A 144 0.74 7.75 -1.65
C VAL A 144 -0.64 8.37 -1.88
N MET A 145 -0.86 9.54 -1.27
CA MET A 145 -2.06 10.34 -1.46
C MET A 145 -2.02 10.97 -2.85
N LEU A 146 -2.96 10.58 -3.70
CA LEU A 146 -3.13 11.21 -5.00
C LEU A 146 -3.99 12.46 -4.85
N ARG A 147 -3.69 13.47 -5.66
CA ARG A 147 -4.60 14.58 -5.91
C ARG A 147 -5.80 14.00 -6.66
N THR A 148 -6.93 13.96 -6.00
CA THR A 148 -8.20 13.84 -6.69
C THR A 148 -8.32 15.05 -7.61
N LEU A 149 -8.45 14.83 -8.92
CA LEU A 149 -9.03 15.82 -9.81
C LEU A 149 -10.28 16.32 -9.12
N GLU A 150 -10.33 17.63 -8.89
CA GLU A 150 -11.26 18.31 -7.99
C GLU A 150 -12.57 17.54 -7.89
N ILE A 151 -12.81 16.96 -6.71
CA ILE A 151 -14.15 16.52 -6.34
C ILE A 151 -15.01 17.75 -6.61
N ASP A 152 -15.89 17.66 -7.61
CA ASP A 152 -16.86 18.69 -7.92
C ASP A 152 -17.34 19.31 -6.60
N ASP A 153 -17.23 20.63 -6.48
CA ASP A 153 -17.61 21.36 -5.27
C ASP A 153 -19.00 20.92 -4.79
N GLU A 154 -19.88 20.51 -5.70
CA GLU A 154 -21.18 19.89 -5.39
C GLU A 154 -21.04 18.60 -4.53
N PHE A 155 -20.19 17.66 -4.91
CA PHE A 155 -19.97 16.42 -4.15
C PHE A 155 -19.30 16.71 -2.80
N ARG A 156 -18.32 17.62 -2.76
CA ARG A 156 -17.66 18.04 -1.51
C ARG A 156 -18.66 18.65 -0.53
N ASN A 157 -19.54 19.53 -1.03
CA ASN A 157 -20.61 20.13 -0.24
C ASN A 157 -21.60 19.09 0.27
N LYS A 158 -22.02 18.15 -0.60
CA LYS A 158 -22.95 17.08 -0.23
C LYS A 158 -22.38 16.15 0.84
N MET A 159 -21.10 15.81 0.75
CA MET A 159 -20.38 15.05 1.76
C MET A 159 -20.28 15.82 3.09
N MET A 160 -20.02 17.12 3.05
CA MET A 160 -19.96 17.96 4.25
C MET A 160 -21.31 18.03 4.96
N TYR A 161 -22.40 18.22 4.22
CA TYR A 161 -23.76 18.18 4.77
C TYR A 161 -24.07 16.82 5.41
N HIS A 162 -23.65 15.72 4.79
CA HIS A 162 -23.88 14.39 5.34
C HIS A 162 -23.12 14.15 6.66
N LEU A 163 -21.86 14.62 6.75
CA LEU A 163 -21.07 14.52 7.98
C LEU A 163 -21.64 15.35 9.13
N ILE A 164 -22.17 16.54 8.84
CA ILE A 164 -22.87 17.37 9.83
C ILE A 164 -24.13 16.66 10.33
N TRP A 165 -24.94 16.12 9.42
CA TRP A 165 -26.14 15.35 9.76
C TRP A 165 -25.84 14.13 10.65
N LEU A 166 -24.77 13.38 10.33
CA LEU A 166 -24.34 12.23 11.12
C LEU A 166 -23.91 12.65 12.54
N LYS A 167 -23.23 13.79 12.69
CA LYS A 167 -22.86 14.33 14.02
C LYS A 167 -24.10 14.69 14.83
N GLU A 168 -25.07 15.38 14.24
CA GLU A 168 -26.33 15.73 14.92
C GLU A 168 -27.10 14.48 15.37
N LYS A 169 -27.13 13.44 14.53
CA LYS A 169 -27.78 12.16 14.84
C LYS A 169 -27.04 11.31 15.88
N ALA A 170 -25.73 11.44 15.99
CA ALA A 170 -24.92 10.73 16.98
C ALA A 170 -24.93 11.38 18.38
N THR A 171 -25.52 12.58 18.51
CA THR A 171 -25.61 13.32 19.79
C THR A 171 -26.96 13.12 20.51
N VAL A 172 -27.76 12.13 20.08
CA VAL A 172 -29.05 11.74 20.69
C VAL A 172 -28.96 10.33 21.25
#